data_AF-A0AAW9R825-F1
#
_entry.id   AF-A0AAW9R825-F1
#
_cell.length_a   1.000
_cell.length_b   1.000
_cell.length_c   1.000
_cell.angle_alpha   90.00
_cell.angle_beta   90.00
_cell.angle_gamma   90.00
#
_symmetry.space_group_name_H-M   'P 1'
#
loop_
_entity.id
_entity.type
_entity.pdbx_description
1 polymer ?
#
loop_
_entity_poly.entity_id
_entity_poly.type
_entity_poly.pdbx_seq_one_letter_code
_entity_poly.pdbx_strand_id
1 'polypeptide(L)' 'MRFMLILIIVLLLAYKWWPRDEPPPVEETFIGDQIQPLRKAERFQEKDYNDALDRHREKLDAATDDG' A
#
# COMPACT_ATOMS: atom_id res chain seq x y z
N MET A 1 25.32 10.13 37.33
CA MET A 1 24.19 10.69 36.54
C MET A 1 24.54 10.92 35.08
N ARG A 2 25.55 11.73 34.74
CA ARG A 2 25.92 12.04 33.34
C ARG A 2 26.26 10.81 32.48
N PHE A 3 26.90 9.81 33.07
CA PHE A 3 27.25 8.56 32.37
C PHE A 3 26.02 7.72 31.98
N MET A 4 24.99 7.66 32.83
CA MET A 4 23.73 6.97 32.50
C MET A 4 23.00 7.62 31.34
N LEU A 5 22.98 8.96 31.28
CA LEU A 5 22.36 9.68 30.17
C LEU A 5 23.06 9.38 28.84
N ILE A 6 24.39 9.34 28.83
CA ILE A 6 25.17 9.01 27.64
C ILE A 6 24.85 7.58 27.19
N LEU A 7 24.78 6.63 28.12
CA LEU A 7 24.47 5.23 27.81
C LEU A 7 23.08 5.06 27.20
N ILE A 8 22.07 5.78 27.72
CA ILE A 8 20.71 5.79 27.17
C ILE A 8 20.70 6.34 25.74
N ILE A 9 21.41 7.44 25.49
CA ILE A 9 21.48 8.05 24.14
C ILE A 9 22.12 7.07 23.15
N VAL A 10 23.19 6.38 23.55
CA VAL A 10 23.86 5.38 22.70
C VAL A 10 22.90 4.22 22.37
N LEU A 11 22.13 3.74 23.36
CA LEU A 11 21.14 2.67 23.15
C LEU A 11 20.05 3.08 22.17
N LEU A 12 19.56 4.31 22.28
CA LEU A 12 18.53 4.84 21.37
C LEU A 12 19.03 5.00 19.94
N LEU A 13 20.28 5.43 19.77
CA LEU A 13 20.91 5.51 18.44
C LEU A 13 21.10 4.13 17.84
N ALA A 14 21.57 3.16 18.63
CA ALA A 14 21.69 1.77 18.21
C ALA A 14 20.34 1.17 17.79
N TYR A 15 19.25 1.48 18.53
CA TYR A 15 17.91 1.04 18.16
C TYR A 15 17.40 1.72 16.88
N LYS A 16 17.65 3.02 16.72
CA LYS A 16 17.21 3.78 15.54
C LYS A 16 17.92 3.32 14.26
N TRP A 17 19.18 2.93 14.37
CA TRP A 17 19.98 2.39 13.26
C TRP A 17 20.00 0.87 13.21
N TRP A 18 19.22 0.20 14.05
CA TRP A 18 19.07 -1.25 13.95
C TRP A 18 18.39 -1.56 12.62
N PRO A 19 19.01 -2.39 11.75
CA PRO A 19 18.36 -2.82 10.53
C PRO A 19 17.06 -3.50 10.92
N ARG A 20 15.94 -2.89 10.53
CA ARG A 20 14.66 -3.59 10.59
C ARG A 20 14.72 -4.56 9.43
N ASP A 21 14.82 -5.85 9.74
CA ASP A 21 14.49 -6.87 8.77
C ASP A 21 13.06 -6.55 8.32
N GLU A 22 12.92 -6.08 7.09
CA GLU A 22 11.61 -5.91 6.49
C GLU A 22 10.94 -7.28 6.54
N PRO A 23 9.71 -7.38 7.06
CA PRO A 23 9.02 -8.66 7.04
C PRO A 23 9.04 -9.17 5.59
N PRO A 24 9.41 -10.44 5.36
CA PRO A 24 9.51 -10.97 4.01
C PRO A 24 8.20 -10.70 3.27
N PRO A 25 8.26 -10.36 1.98
CA PRO A 25 7.06 -10.08 1.20
C PRO A 25 6.07 -11.24 1.39
N VAL A 26 4.78 -10.92 1.56
CA VAL A 26 3.72 -11.89 1.87
C VAL A 26 3.68 -13.06 0.88
N GLU A 27 4.22 -12.82 -0.32
CA GLU A 27 4.43 -13.76 -1.43
C GLU A 27 5.37 -14.94 -1.07
N GLU A 28 6.25 -14.79 -0.07
CA GLU A 28 7.17 -15.83 0.43
C GLU A 28 6.66 -16.52 1.72
N THR A 29 5.52 -16.10 2.26
CA THR A 29 4.88 -16.70 3.43
C THR A 29 3.80 -17.70 3.00
N PHE A 30 3.50 -18.71 3.83
CA PHE A 30 2.41 -19.71 3.66
C PHE A 30 1.00 -19.13 3.37
N ILE A 31 0.83 -17.80 3.49
CA ILE A 31 -0.41 -17.05 3.25
C ILE A 31 -0.43 -16.38 1.85
N GLY A 32 0.72 -16.26 1.17
CA GLY A 32 0.87 -15.57 -0.11
C GLY A 32 -0.03 -16.13 -1.22
N ASP A 33 -0.19 -17.45 -1.27
CA ASP A 33 -1.04 -18.13 -2.25
C ASP A 33 -2.53 -17.73 -2.11
N GLN A 34 -2.98 -17.44 -0.88
CA GLN A 34 -4.37 -17.05 -0.60
C GLN A 34 -4.66 -15.56 -0.87
N ILE A 35 -3.63 -14.70 -0.89
CA ILE A 35 -3.81 -13.25 -1.15
C ILE A 35 -3.78 -12.94 -2.66
N GLN A 36 -3.14 -13.78 -3.48
CA GLN A 36 -3.16 -13.63 -4.94
C GLN A 36 -4.58 -13.56 -5.56
N PRO A 37 -5.54 -14.45 -5.23
CA PRO A 37 -6.88 -14.36 -5.79
C PRO A 37 -7.63 -13.10 -5.33
N LEU A 38 -7.39 -12.65 -4.09
CA LEU A 38 -7.99 -11.41 -3.55
C LEU A 38 -7.45 -10.17 -4.28
N ARG A 39 -6.13 -10.05 -4.44
CA ARG A 39 -5.49 -8.94 -5.18
C ARG A 39 -5.88 -8.96 -6.66
N LYS A 40 -6.06 -10.15 -7.25
CA LYS A 40 -6.53 -10.32 -8.61
C LYS A 40 -7.99 -9.86 -8.76
N ALA A 41 -8.87 -10.22 -7.83
CA ALA A 41 -10.25 -9.76 -7.81
C ALA A 41 -10.36 -8.24 -7.63
N GLU A 42 -9.55 -7.64 -6.74
CA GLU A 42 -9.50 -6.20 -6.51
C GLU A 42 -9.09 -5.44 -7.78
N ARG A 43 -8.08 -5.91 -8.51
CA ARG A 43 -7.65 -5.30 -9.78
C ARG A 43 -8.70 -5.38 -10.89
N PHE A 44 -9.48 -6.47 -10.96
CA PHE A 44 -10.58 -6.57 -11.92
C PHE A 44 -11.70 -5.60 -11.57
N GLN A 45 -12.07 -5.50 -10.29
CA GLN A 45 -13.10 -4.58 -9.84
C GLN A 45 -12.71 -3.11 -10.05
N GLU A 46 -11.47 -2.73 -9.74
CA GLU A 46 -10.98 -1.37 -9.93
C GLU A 46 -10.97 -0.97 -11.42
N LYS A 47 -10.51 -1.87 -12.30
CA LYS A 47 -10.49 -1.62 -13.74
C LYS A 47 -11.90 -1.49 -14.32
N ASP A 48 -12.80 -2.39 -13.97
CA ASP A 48 -14.17 -2.39 -14.49
C ASP A 48 -14.97 -1.20 -13.94
N TYR A 49 -14.75 -0.83 -12.67
CA TYR A 49 -15.40 0.33 -12.05
C TYR A 49 -14.94 1.65 -12.68
N ASN A 50 -13.63 1.83 -12.86
CA ASN A 50 -13.08 3.05 -13.46
C ASN A 50 -13.51 3.19 -14.93
N ASP A 51 -13.48 2.11 -15.70
CA ASP A 51 -13.94 2.11 -17.09
C ASP A 51 -15.45 2.41 -17.22
N ALA A 52 -16.27 1.89 -16.30
CA ALA A 52 -17.69 2.21 -16.25
C ALA A 52 -17.94 3.68 -15.89
N LEU A 53 -17.15 4.23 -14.97
CA LEU A 53 -17.24 5.64 -14.56
C LEU A 53 -16.83 6.58 -15.70
N ASP A 54 -15.75 6.26 -16.41
CA ASP A 54 -15.26 7.02 -17.55
C ASP A 54 -16.28 7.02 -18.70
N ARG A 55 -16.88 5.86 -19.01
CA ARG A 55 -17.96 5.78 -20.01
C ARG A 55 -19.21 6.56 -19.61
N HIS A 56 -19.55 6.60 -18.33
CA HIS A 56 -20.66 7.42 -17.85
C HIS A 56 -20.36 8.91 -17.96
N ARG A 57 -19.10 9.30 -17.69
CA ARG A 57 -18.65 10.67 -17.81
C ARG A 57 -18.62 11.15 -19.26
N GLU A 58 -18.11 10.33 -20.18
CA GLU A 58 -18.12 10.62 -21.62
C GLU A 58 -19.55 10.84 -22.15
N LYS A 59 -20.51 10.03 -21.70
CA LYS A 59 -21.93 10.21 -22.06
C LYS A 59 -22.52 11.50 -21.49
N LEU A 60 -22.15 11.88 -20.27
CA LEU A 60 -22.60 13.13 -19.66
C LEU A 60 -22.01 14.35 -20.38
N ASP A 61 -20.72 14.32 -20.69
CA ASP A 61 -20.05 15.39 -21.41
C ASP A 61 -20.62 15.52 -22.84
N ALA A 62 -20.83 14.41 -23.56
CA ALA A 62 -21.46 14.41 -24.88
C ALA A 62 -22.93 14.90 -24.84
N ALA A 63 -23.67 14.61 -23.77
CA ALA A 63 -25.05 15.10 -23.61
C ALA A 63 -25.12 16.57 -23.15
N THR A 64 -24.03 17.11 -22.61
CA THR A 64 -23.95 18.51 -22.15
C THR A 64 -23.41 19.45 -23.25
N ASP A 65 -22.58 18.95 -24.17
CA ASP A 65 -22.01 19.71 -25.30
C ASP A 65 -22.98 19.87 -26.49
N ASP A 66 -24.06 19.08 -26.54
CA ASP A 66 -25.16 19.19 -27.53
C ASP A 66 -26.35 20.06 -27.03
N GLY A 67 -26.16 20.79 -25.91
CA GLY A 67 -27.16 21.65 -25.25
C GLY A 67 -26.95 23.14 -25.43
#